data_AF-A0A2H9QNF3-F1
#
_entry.id   AF-A0A2H9QNF3-F1
#
_cell.length_a   1.000
_cell.length_b   1.000
_cell.length_c   1.000
_cell.angle_alpha   90.00
_cell.angle_beta   90.00
_cell.angle_gamma   90.00
#
_symmetry.space_group_name_H-M   'P 1'
#
loop_
_entity.id
_entity.type
_entity.pdbx_description
1 polymer ?
#
loop_
_entity_poly.entity_id
_entity_poly.type
_entity_poly.pdbx_seq_one_letter_code
_entity_poly.pdbx_strand_id
1 'polypeptide(L)' 'MGEPKKSRKKFTRPKKSHDKERIDEEKKITEEYGLKNKKEIWKAEAAITRIRSQAKKS' A
#
# COMPACT_ATOMS: atom_id res chain seq x y z
N MET A 1 14.73 -14.15 -28.61
CA MET A 1 14.91 -13.21 -27.47
C MET A 1 13.52 -12.89 -26.93
N GLY A 2 13.26 -13.18 -25.64
CA GLY A 2 11.91 -13.16 -25.07
C GLY A 2 11.34 -11.77 -24.82
N GLU A 3 10.02 -11.70 -24.61
CA GLU A 3 9.29 -10.46 -24.35
C GLU A 3 9.74 -9.75 -23.06
N PRO A 4 9.88 -8.41 -23.06
CA PRO A 4 10.24 -7.64 -21.87
C PRO A 4 9.14 -7.71 -20.80
N LYS A 5 9.54 -7.87 -19.54
CA LYS A 5 8.61 -7.92 -18.39
C LYS A 5 7.90 -6.58 -18.20
N LYS A 6 6.57 -6.62 -18.13
CA LYS A 6 5.72 -5.45 -17.81
C LYS A 6 6.01 -4.93 -16.40
N SER A 7 6.03 -3.60 -16.24
CA SER A 7 6.16 -2.94 -14.94
C SER A 7 4.98 -3.28 -14.02
N ARG A 8 5.27 -3.69 -12.79
CA ARG A 8 4.24 -4.01 -11.78
C ARG A 8 3.91 -2.81 -10.91
N LYS A 9 2.71 -2.80 -10.33
CA LYS A 9 2.29 -1.79 -9.35
C LYS A 9 3.16 -1.89 -8.10
N LYS A 10 3.49 -0.74 -7.50
CA LYS A 10 4.29 -0.63 -6.26
C LYS A 10 3.45 -0.71 -4.98
N PHE A 11 2.14 -0.95 -5.11
CA PHE A 11 1.20 -1.02 -4.01
C PHE A 11 0.23 -2.17 -4.24
N THR A 12 -0.32 -2.68 -3.15
CA THR A 12 -1.37 -3.70 -3.14
C THR A 12 -2.68 -3.05 -2.76
N ARG A 13 -3.79 -3.51 -3.36
CA ARG A 13 -5.13 -3.03 -2.98
C ARG A 13 -5.60 -3.76 -1.73
N PRO A 14 -6.43 -3.13 -0.87
CA PRO A 14 -7.06 -3.82 0.24
C PRO A 14 -7.87 -5.02 -0.27
N LYS A 15 -7.82 -6.14 0.47
CA LYS A 15 -8.51 -7.38 0.09
C LYS A 15 -10.03 -7.24 0.20
N LYS A 16 -10.50 -6.52 1.23
CA LYS A 16 -11.91 -6.21 1.46
C LYS A 16 -12.16 -4.75 1.13
N SER A 17 -13.03 -4.51 0.17
CA SER A 17 -13.32 -3.14 -0.31
C SER A 17 -13.98 -2.29 0.78
N HIS A 18 -15.00 -2.84 1.45
CA HIS A 18 -15.82 -2.13 2.44
C HIS A 18 -15.53 -2.66 3.84
N ASP A 19 -14.45 -2.15 4.42
CA ASP A 19 -14.08 -2.44 5.79
C ASP A 19 -14.09 -1.13 6.58
N LYS A 20 -14.99 -1.04 7.56
CA LYS A 20 -15.32 0.23 8.23
C LYS A 20 -14.15 0.75 9.03
N GLU A 21 -13.46 -0.13 9.75
CA GLU A 21 -12.28 0.19 10.56
C GLU A 21 -11.16 0.74 9.68
N ARG A 22 -10.80 0.00 8.61
CA ARG A 22 -9.79 0.45 7.65
C ARG A 22 -10.13 1.80 7.00
N ILE A 23 -11.40 2.01 6.62
CA ILE A 23 -11.81 3.25 5.95
C ILE A 23 -11.67 4.44 6.88
N ASP A 24 -12.01 4.28 8.16
CA ASP A 24 -11.89 5.32 9.19
C ASP A 24 -10.42 5.66 9.47
N GLU A 25 -9.57 4.65 9.65
CA GLU A 25 -8.12 4.83 9.83
C GLU A 25 -7.47 5.54 8.64
N GLU A 26 -7.78 5.10 7.40
CA GLU A 26 -7.27 5.75 6.20
C GLU A 26 -7.73 7.21 6.10
N LYS A 27 -8.96 7.51 6.52
CA LYS A 27 -9.52 8.85 6.48
C LYS A 27 -8.77 9.75 7.48
N LYS A 28 -8.58 9.26 8.71
CA LYS A 28 -7.78 9.95 9.74
C LYS A 28 -6.36 10.26 9.26
N ILE A 29 -5.67 9.29 8.66
CA ILE A 29 -4.32 9.50 8.10
C ILE A 29 -4.34 10.51 6.94
N THR A 30 -5.35 10.44 6.07
CA THR A 30 -5.49 11.40 4.96
C THR A 30 -5.66 12.82 5.48
N GLU A 31 -6.46 13.02 6.53
CA GLU A 31 -6.69 14.31 7.17
C GLU A 31 -5.44 14.81 7.93
N GLU A 32 -4.74 13.93 8.66
CA GLU A 32 -3.56 14.28 9.45
C GLU A 32 -2.37 14.72 8.57
N TYR A 33 -2.14 14.04 7.44
CA TYR A 33 -1.01 14.32 6.55
C TYR A 33 -1.38 15.07 5.26
N GLY A 34 -2.65 15.46 5.09
CA GLY A 34 -3.12 16.19 3.91
C GLY A 34 -2.94 15.44 2.58
N LEU A 35 -3.12 14.12 2.59
CA LEU A 35 -2.85 13.28 1.42
C LEU A 35 -3.90 13.49 0.32
N LYS A 36 -3.49 13.41 -0.95
CA LYS A 36 -4.41 13.60 -2.08
C LYS A 36 -5.25 12.37 -2.36
N ASN A 37 -4.68 11.17 -2.17
CA ASN A 37 -5.36 9.91 -2.45
C ASN A 37 -4.95 8.77 -1.49
N LYS A 38 -5.87 7.84 -1.21
CA LYS A 38 -5.61 6.59 -0.47
C LYS A 38 -4.52 5.70 -1.08
N LYS A 39 -4.20 5.87 -2.37
CA LYS A 39 -3.08 5.17 -3.03
C LYS A 39 -1.72 5.48 -2.40
N GLU A 40 -1.57 6.65 -1.78
CA GLU A 40 -0.33 7.06 -1.12
C GLU A 40 -0.11 6.25 0.15
N ILE A 41 -1.18 6.06 0.93
CA ILE A 41 -1.21 5.16 2.09
C ILE A 41 -0.82 3.75 1.68
N TRP A 42 -1.46 3.17 0.65
CA TRP A 42 -1.15 1.81 0.19
C TRP A 42 0.28 1.62 -0.32
N LYS A 43 0.89 2.66 -0.88
CA LYS A 43 2.30 2.63 -1.29
C LYS A 43 3.23 2.62 -0.08
N ALA A 44 2.93 3.43 0.94
CA ALA A 44 3.70 3.48 2.18
C ALA A 44 3.61 2.14 2.93
N GLU A 45 2.40 1.60 3.07
CA GLU A 45 2.19 0.28 3.68
C GLU A 45 2.95 -0.82 2.94
N ALA A 46 2.88 -0.85 1.61
CA ALA A 46 3.59 -1.84 0.81
C ALA A 46 5.12 -1.73 0.95
N ALA A 47 5.66 -0.51 1.09
CA ALA A 47 7.08 -0.29 1.35
C ALA A 47 7.48 -0.84 2.72
N ILE A 48 6.69 -0.57 3.77
CA ILE A 48 6.89 -1.09 5.12
C ILE A 48 6.84 -2.63 5.11
N THR A 49 5.83 -3.22 4.48
CA THR A 49 5.71 -4.69 4.37
C THR A 49 6.92 -5.31 3.68
N ARG A 50 7.44 -4.67 2.62
CA ARG A 50 8.64 -5.14 1.93
C ARG A 50 9.85 -5.17 2.86
N ILE A 51 10.07 -4.08 3.62
CA ILE A 51 11.16 -3.98 4.59
C ILE A 51 11.00 -5.04 5.68
N ARG A 52 9.81 -5.17 6.28
CA ARG A 52 9.49 -6.19 7.30
C ARG A 52 9.71 -7.61 6.79
N SER A 53 9.30 -7.90 5.55
CA SER A 53 9.48 -9.22 4.94
C SER A 53 10.94 -9.55 4.67
N GLN A 54 11.76 -8.55 4.31
CA GLN A 54 13.19 -8.75 4.12
C GLN A 54 13.89 -9.04 5.45
N ALA A 55 13.54 -8.28 6.50
CA ALA A 55 14.05 -8.49 7.84
C ALA A 55 13.63 -9.86 8.42
N LYS A 56 12.38 -10.30 8.22
CA LYS A 56 11.90 -11.60 8.70
C LYS A 56 12.56 -12.81 8.03
N LYS A 57 13.07 -12.64 6.80
CA LYS A 57 13.75 -13.70 6.06
C LYS A 57 15.24 -13.80 6.43
N SER A 58 15.79 -12.76 7.07
CA SER A 58 17.16 -12.70 7.52
C SER A 58 17.34 -13.43 8.84
#